data_AF-A0A2U9C9V4-F1
#
_entry.id   AF-A0A2U9C9V4-F1
#
_cell.length_a   1.000
_cell.length_b   1.000
_cell.length_c   1.000
_cell.angle_alpha   90.00
_cell.angle_beta   90.00
_cell.angle_gamma   90.00
#
_symmetry.space_group_name_H-M   'P 1'
#
loop_
_entity.id
_entity.type
_entity.pdbx_description
1 polymer ?
#
loop_
_entity_poly.entity_id
_entity_poly.type
_entity_poly.pdbx_seq_one_letter_code
_entity_poly.pdbx_strand_id
1 'polypeptide(L)'
;MPSGEGKGDMDRLGVFKEMSYISIGDKYTSATNRPFNESAYRSRQMQAGMAIQRCALQNGFFDKSYKRIFEHEALSDPLRLTRQNRIKQAKKNLGKAFIPCHGVKKPCGSGSHYGTLSGPVEAMSPLTVPQKAHRSSGRNIITSPPKKGSGYSYPNVTLSITELYASDPYDGAKDVLKKEAAIHRSKLRDGPFKLNLHPRDYFQGNPYHSDKPLSPAHKPLPPVQKVSPVPFKPPSPSKRPLVLKAHL
;
A
#
# COMPACT_ATOMS: atom_id res chain seq x y z
N MET A 1 -3.16 -9.49 -114.97
CA MET A 1 -2.44 -9.66 -113.70
C MET A 1 -3.39 -10.38 -112.75
N PRO A 2 -3.07 -11.57 -112.23
CA PRO A 2 -3.98 -12.26 -111.34
C PRO A 2 -3.95 -11.56 -109.98
N SER A 3 -5.06 -10.92 -109.61
CA SER A 3 -5.28 -10.41 -108.25
C SER A 3 -5.55 -11.61 -107.36
N GLY A 4 -4.57 -12.00 -106.55
CA GLY A 4 -4.62 -13.19 -105.71
C GLY A 4 -5.84 -13.19 -104.77
N GLU A 5 -6.66 -14.22 -104.92
CA GLU A 5 -7.79 -14.54 -104.04
C GLU A 5 -7.26 -15.12 -102.72
N GLY A 6 -6.84 -14.24 -101.81
CA GLY A 6 -6.56 -14.59 -100.41
C GLY A 6 -7.56 -13.90 -99.50
N LYS A 7 -8.17 -14.63 -98.56
CA LYS A 7 -9.03 -14.05 -97.51
C LYS A 7 -8.30 -12.89 -96.82
N GLY A 8 -9.02 -11.79 -96.59
CA GLY A 8 -8.49 -10.62 -95.86
C GLY A 8 -7.97 -11.03 -94.48
N ASP A 9 -6.98 -10.31 -93.95
CA ASP A 9 -6.28 -10.71 -92.73
C ASP A 9 -7.22 -10.92 -91.53
N MET A 10 -8.29 -10.14 -91.43
CA MET A 10 -9.30 -10.26 -90.38
C MET A 10 -10.11 -11.56 -90.46
N ASP A 11 -10.46 -12.01 -91.68
CA ASP A 11 -11.15 -13.28 -91.91
C ASP A 11 -10.23 -14.49 -91.68
N ARG A 12 -8.92 -14.29 -91.82
CA ARG A 12 -7.91 -15.32 -91.53
C ARG A 12 -7.67 -15.49 -90.04
N LEU A 13 -7.71 -14.39 -89.28
CA LEU A 13 -7.58 -14.37 -87.82
C LEU A 13 -8.90 -14.70 -87.10
N GLY A 14 -10.04 -14.65 -87.79
CA GLY A 14 -11.36 -14.95 -87.22
C GLY A 14 -11.96 -13.82 -86.36
N VAL A 15 -11.53 -12.58 -86.59
CA VAL A 15 -12.01 -11.41 -85.83
C VAL A 15 -13.14 -10.74 -86.60
N PHE A 16 -14.38 -10.93 -86.13
CA PHE A 16 -15.59 -10.46 -86.82
C PHE A 16 -15.81 -8.95 -86.76
N LYS A 17 -15.27 -8.28 -85.73
CA LYS A 17 -15.33 -6.82 -85.55
C LYS A 17 -14.29 -6.37 -84.54
N GLU A 18 -13.59 -5.27 -84.81
CA GLU A 18 -12.70 -4.66 -83.82
C GLU A 18 -13.53 -4.00 -82.70
N MET A 19 -13.24 -4.39 -81.47
CA MET A 19 -13.86 -3.79 -80.29
C MET A 19 -13.15 -2.49 -79.93
N SER A 20 -13.91 -1.44 -79.64
CA SER A 20 -13.35 -0.19 -79.14
C SER A 20 -12.71 -0.41 -77.78
N TYR A 21 -11.46 0.03 -77.61
CA TYR A 21 -10.81 -0.01 -76.30
C TYR A 21 -11.37 1.09 -75.40
N ILE A 22 -11.57 0.75 -74.13
CA ILE A 22 -12.16 1.60 -73.08
C ILE A 22 -11.34 2.86 -72.73
N SER A 23 -10.08 2.96 -73.17
CA SER A 23 -9.17 4.05 -72.76
C SER A 23 -8.29 4.55 -73.91
N ILE A 24 -8.91 4.92 -75.04
CA ILE A 24 -8.18 5.55 -76.15
C ILE A 24 -8.27 7.07 -76.00
N GLY A 25 -7.16 7.71 -75.58
CA GLY A 25 -7.05 9.17 -75.48
C GLY A 25 -7.23 9.74 -74.07
N ASP A 26 -7.66 8.94 -73.10
CA ASP A 26 -7.76 9.36 -71.70
C ASP A 26 -6.37 9.50 -71.05
N LYS A 27 -6.10 10.67 -70.47
CA LYS A 27 -4.86 10.89 -69.71
C LYS A 27 -4.89 10.04 -68.44
N TYR A 28 -3.92 9.13 -68.31
CA TYR A 28 -3.75 8.32 -67.11
C TYR A 28 -3.58 9.20 -65.86
N THR A 29 -4.43 9.00 -64.85
CA THR A 29 -4.31 9.66 -63.54
C THR A 29 -3.68 8.67 -62.56
N SER A 30 -2.43 8.92 -62.17
CA SER A 30 -1.75 8.06 -61.20
C SER A 30 -2.36 8.25 -59.81
N ALA A 31 -2.75 7.13 -59.18
CA ALA A 31 -3.25 7.11 -57.80
C ALA A 31 -2.23 7.67 -56.77
N THR A 32 -0.95 7.74 -57.16
CA THR A 32 0.15 8.27 -56.34
C THR A 32 0.00 9.74 -55.99
N ASN A 33 -0.70 10.53 -56.83
CA ASN A 33 -0.81 11.98 -56.64
C ASN A 33 -1.96 12.41 -55.74
N ARG A 34 -2.76 11.45 -55.22
CA ARG A 34 -3.90 11.76 -54.36
C ARG A 34 -3.73 11.08 -53.00
N PRO A 35 -3.61 11.83 -51.90
CA PRO A 35 -3.55 11.21 -50.58
C PRO A 35 -4.87 10.48 -50.32
N PHE A 36 -4.78 9.26 -49.78
CA PHE A 36 -5.94 8.41 -49.47
C PHE A 36 -6.98 9.11 -48.57
N ASN A 37 -6.55 10.08 -47.77
CA ASN A 37 -7.42 10.89 -46.92
C ASN A 37 -7.08 12.39 -47.00
N GLU A 38 -7.72 13.11 -47.92
CA GLU A 38 -7.52 14.56 -48.10
C GLU A 38 -7.86 15.38 -46.85
N SER A 39 -8.87 14.95 -46.08
CA SER A 39 -9.32 15.67 -44.88
C SER A 39 -8.25 15.68 -43.78
N ALA A 40 -7.60 14.53 -43.56
CA ALA A 40 -6.54 14.39 -42.56
C ALA A 40 -5.26 15.15 -42.95
N TYR A 41 -4.99 15.30 -44.25
CA TYR A 41 -3.82 16.04 -44.73
C TYR A 41 -3.98 17.56 -44.59
N ARG A 42 -5.20 18.08 -44.73
CA ARG A 42 -5.46 19.53 -44.72
C ARG A 42 -5.82 20.08 -43.34
N SER A 43 -6.19 19.23 -42.38
CA SER A 43 -6.58 19.66 -41.02
C SER A 43 -5.39 19.83 -40.07
N ARG A 44 -5.59 20.63 -39.00
CA ARG A 44 -4.60 20.80 -37.93
C ARG A 44 -4.31 19.45 -37.24
N GLN A 45 -3.03 19.09 -37.16
CA GLN A 45 -2.58 17.88 -36.48
C GLN A 45 -2.62 18.02 -34.95
N MET A 46 -2.63 16.89 -34.26
CA MET A 46 -2.52 16.83 -32.79
C MET A 46 -1.23 17.51 -32.33
N GLN A 47 -1.34 18.42 -31.37
CA GLN A 47 -0.18 19.10 -30.79
C GLN A 47 0.41 18.22 -29.70
N ALA A 48 1.60 17.66 -29.93
CA ALA A 48 2.39 17.03 -28.90
C ALA A 48 3.20 18.12 -28.16
N GLY A 49 3.28 18.01 -26.82
CA GLY A 49 4.18 18.82 -26.03
C GLY A 49 5.65 18.44 -26.29
N MET A 50 6.55 19.42 -26.24
CA MET A 50 7.99 19.18 -26.31
C MET A 50 8.52 18.80 -24.92
N ALA A 51 9.45 17.83 -24.86
CA ALA A 51 10.16 17.55 -23.63
C ALA A 51 11.09 18.72 -23.29
N ILE A 52 10.76 19.45 -22.22
CA ILE A 52 11.60 20.55 -21.73
C ILE A 52 12.78 19.93 -20.99
N GLN A 53 14.01 20.19 -21.46
CA GLN A 53 15.25 19.79 -20.76
C GLN A 53 15.28 20.38 -19.34
N ARG A 54 15.94 19.68 -18.42
CA ARG A 54 16.04 20.00 -16.98
C ARG A 54 16.31 21.50 -16.77
N CYS A 55 15.26 22.27 -16.52
CA CYS A 55 15.35 23.69 -16.20
C CYS A 55 14.95 23.90 -14.75
N ALA A 56 15.58 24.87 -14.08
CA ALA A 56 15.27 25.21 -12.69
C ALA A 56 13.98 26.06 -12.57
N LEU A 57 13.29 26.32 -13.68
CA LEU A 57 12.04 27.07 -13.73
C LEU A 57 10.83 26.14 -13.54
N GLN A 58 9.72 26.67 -13.03
CA GLN A 58 8.50 25.89 -12.79
C GLN A 58 7.98 25.19 -14.06
N ASN A 59 8.24 25.75 -15.24
CA ASN A 59 7.85 25.19 -16.54
C ASN A 59 8.42 23.78 -16.81
N GLY A 60 9.48 23.38 -16.11
CA GLY A 60 10.07 22.04 -16.20
C GLY A 60 9.41 20.99 -15.31
N PHE A 61 8.46 21.38 -14.46
CA PHE A 61 7.75 20.50 -13.54
C PHE A 61 6.32 20.22 -14.02
N PHE A 62 5.74 19.10 -13.60
CA PHE A 62 4.37 18.73 -13.96
C PHE A 62 3.31 19.66 -13.35
N ASP A 63 3.58 20.19 -12.15
CA ASP A 63 2.68 21.11 -11.48
C ASP A 63 2.86 22.52 -12.08
N LYS A 64 1.74 23.21 -12.39
CA LYS A 64 1.77 24.57 -12.96
C LYS A 64 2.35 25.62 -12.00
N SER A 65 2.13 25.43 -10.71
CA SER A 65 2.61 26.31 -9.64
C SER A 65 3.42 25.52 -8.62
N TYR A 66 4.41 26.19 -8.06
CA TYR A 66 5.20 25.63 -6.97
C TYR A 66 4.36 25.59 -5.69
N LYS A 67 4.09 24.39 -5.15
CA LYS A 67 3.38 24.22 -3.88
C LYS A 67 4.38 24.36 -2.73
N ARG A 68 4.50 25.57 -2.17
CA ARG A 68 5.34 25.77 -0.98
C ARG A 68 4.60 25.27 0.26
N ILE A 69 5.31 24.49 1.09
CA ILE A 69 4.76 23.84 2.29
C ILE A 69 4.33 24.88 3.35
N PHE A 70 4.99 26.03 3.40
CA PHE A 70 4.88 27.02 4.48
C PHE A 70 4.15 28.32 4.07
N GLU A 71 3.27 28.33 3.07
CA GLU A 71 2.60 29.57 2.62
C GLU A 71 1.61 30.15 3.64
N HIS A 72 1.04 29.29 4.48
CA HIS A 72 0.04 29.67 5.49
C HIS A 72 0.48 29.32 6.92
N GLU A 73 1.74 28.94 7.11
CA GLU A 73 2.28 28.72 8.44
C GLU A 73 2.85 30.04 8.98
N ALA A 74 2.26 30.55 10.06
CA ALA A 74 2.89 31.60 10.82
C ALA A 74 4.13 31.00 11.52
N LEU A 75 5.31 31.58 11.25
CA LEU A 75 6.52 31.26 12.01
C LEU A 75 6.26 31.60 13.49
N SER A 76 5.85 30.60 14.27
CA SER A 76 5.52 30.75 15.67
C SER A 76 6.72 30.30 16.50
N ASP A 77 7.39 31.26 17.12
CA ASP A 77 8.46 30.98 18.07
C ASP A 77 7.85 30.60 19.43
N PRO A 78 8.03 29.35 19.91
CA PRO A 78 7.47 28.89 21.18
C PRO A 78 8.01 29.68 22.38
N LEU A 79 9.24 30.19 22.32
CA LEU A 79 9.82 31.01 23.38
C LEU A 79 9.15 32.38 23.44
N ARG A 80 8.85 32.96 22.28
CA ARG A 80 8.08 34.21 22.19
C ARG A 80 6.66 34.01 22.74
N LEU A 81 6.00 32.90 22.40
CA LEU A 81 4.65 32.60 22.85
C LEU A 81 4.58 32.37 24.37
N THR A 82 5.48 31.57 24.91
CA THR A 82 5.58 31.30 26.36
C THR A 82 5.87 32.58 27.14
N ARG A 83 6.79 33.43 26.65
CA ARG A 83 7.08 34.73 27.28
C ARG A 83 5.86 35.65 27.29
N GLN A 84 5.12 35.73 26.18
CA GLN A 84 3.88 36.51 26.11
C GLN A 84 2.81 35.98 27.07
N ASN A 85 2.64 34.66 27.15
CA ASN A 85 1.69 34.03 28.07
C ASN A 85 2.05 34.30 29.53
N ARG A 86 3.34 34.21 29.89
CA ARG A 86 3.83 34.55 31.22
C ARG A 86 3.50 36.00 31.60
N ILE A 87 3.73 36.94 30.69
CA ILE A 87 3.41 38.36 30.91
C ILE A 87 1.90 38.57 31.07
N LYS A 88 1.09 37.93 30.21
CA LYS A 88 -0.38 38.00 30.30
C LYS A 88 -0.90 37.42 31.62
N GLN A 89 -0.33 36.31 32.10
CA GLN A 89 -0.68 35.72 33.39
C GLN A 89 -0.26 36.62 34.56
N ALA A 90 0.95 37.19 34.53
CA ALA A 90 1.42 38.11 35.55
C ALA A 90 0.54 39.36 35.69
N LYS A 91 0.01 39.89 34.56
CA LYS A 91 -0.95 41.01 34.55
C LYS A 91 -2.29 40.69 35.24
N LYS A 92 -2.65 39.40 35.39
CA LYS A 92 -3.88 39.00 36.10
C LYS A 92 -3.72 39.03 37.62
N ASN A 93 -2.50 39.17 38.13
CA ASN A 93 -2.25 39.25 39.56
C ASN A 93 -2.61 40.66 40.05
N LEU A 94 -3.77 40.81 40.70
CA LEU A 94 -4.29 42.08 41.22
C LEU A 94 -3.56 42.58 42.49
N GLY A 95 -2.67 41.76 43.08
CA GLY A 95 -2.00 42.05 44.35
C GLY A 95 -0.53 41.63 44.37
N LYS A 96 0.15 41.92 45.49
CA LYS A 96 1.53 41.48 45.73
C LYS A 96 1.59 39.94 45.72
N ALA A 97 2.72 39.38 45.25
CA ALA A 97 2.95 37.94 45.30
C ALA A 97 2.75 37.44 46.74
N PHE A 98 2.01 36.35 46.89
CA PHE A 98 1.82 35.73 48.20
C PHE A 98 3.18 35.34 48.77
N ILE A 99 3.55 35.98 49.87
CA ILE A 99 4.73 35.60 50.65
C ILE A 99 4.21 34.72 51.77
N PRO A 100 4.50 33.40 51.77
CA PRO A 100 4.05 32.52 52.83
C PRO A 100 4.51 33.06 54.19
N CYS A 101 3.56 33.20 55.11
CA CYS A 101 3.77 33.85 56.41
C CYS A 101 4.61 33.02 57.39
N HIS A 102 5.06 31.83 57.02
CA HIS A 102 5.77 30.93 57.92
C HIS A 102 7.28 31.04 57.70
N GLY A 103 7.96 31.64 58.68
CA GLY A 103 9.42 31.54 58.83
C GLY A 103 9.88 30.08 58.89
N VAL A 104 11.16 29.87 58.62
CA VAL A 104 11.82 28.55 58.57
C VAL A 104 11.33 27.67 59.73
N LYS A 105 10.60 26.59 59.41
CA LYS A 105 10.19 25.61 60.43
C LYS A 105 11.46 25.03 61.04
N LYS A 106 11.73 25.35 62.31
CA LYS A 106 12.84 24.72 63.04
C LYS A 106 12.59 23.21 63.06
N PRO A 107 13.59 22.36 62.79
CA PRO A 107 13.42 20.92 62.89
C PRO A 107 13.11 20.58 64.36
N CYS A 108 11.87 20.23 64.65
CA CYS A 108 11.48 19.68 65.94
C CYS A 108 12.04 18.26 66.00
N GLY A 109 13.15 18.06 66.72
CA GLY A 109 13.71 16.73 66.95
C GLY A 109 12.83 15.87 67.88
N SER A 110 13.15 14.58 67.94
CA SER A 110 12.53 13.60 68.84
C SER A 110 12.61 14.08 70.29
N GLY A 111 11.46 14.33 70.94
CA GLY A 111 11.36 14.80 72.33
C GLY A 111 10.60 16.13 72.55
N SER A 112 10.15 16.80 71.49
CA SER A 112 9.21 17.93 71.61
C SER A 112 7.82 17.48 72.10
N HIS A 113 7.16 18.28 72.94
CA HIS A 113 5.81 18.00 73.48
C HIS A 113 4.70 17.93 72.42
N TYR A 114 5.01 18.31 71.17
CA TYR A 114 4.15 18.17 69.99
C TYR A 114 4.51 16.96 69.11
N GLY A 115 5.44 16.11 69.56
CA GLY A 115 5.94 14.94 68.83
C GLY A 115 5.19 13.66 69.21
N THR A 116 4.28 13.26 68.30
CA THR A 116 3.54 12.00 68.21
C THR A 116 3.96 10.84 69.13
N LEU A 117 3.03 10.47 70.04
CA LEU A 117 3.03 9.22 70.80
C LEU A 117 2.76 7.96 69.95
N SER A 118 2.53 8.10 68.65
CA SER A 118 2.34 6.96 67.76
C SER A 118 3.69 6.60 67.10
N GLY A 119 4.08 5.34 67.24
CA GLY A 119 5.25 4.77 66.56
C GLY A 119 5.25 4.97 65.04
N PRO A 120 6.29 4.51 64.34
CA PRO A 120 6.47 4.74 62.91
C PRO A 120 5.23 4.26 62.13
N VAL A 121 4.60 5.18 61.40
CA VAL A 121 3.44 4.90 60.56
C VAL A 121 3.89 3.99 59.41
N GLU A 122 3.34 2.77 59.32
CA GLU A 122 3.74 1.77 58.29
C GLU A 122 3.67 2.33 56.86
N ALA A 123 2.74 3.23 56.58
CA ALA A 123 2.57 3.88 55.28
C ALA A 123 3.76 4.79 54.88
N MET A 124 4.60 5.19 55.83
CA MET A 124 5.80 6.01 55.61
C MET A 124 7.11 5.19 55.69
N SER A 125 7.02 3.86 55.67
CA SER A 125 8.23 3.02 55.65
C SER A 125 9.02 3.26 54.36
N PRO A 126 10.36 3.40 54.42
CA PRO A 126 11.21 3.59 53.24
C PRO A 126 11.36 2.31 52.41
N LEU A 127 10.65 1.23 52.77
CA LEU A 127 10.70 -0.04 52.07
C LEU A 127 10.03 0.10 50.70
N THR A 128 10.75 -0.28 49.66
CA THR A 128 10.25 -0.28 48.28
C THR A 128 9.17 -1.34 48.14
N VAL A 129 7.90 -0.91 48.15
CA VAL A 129 6.77 -1.78 47.84
C VAL A 129 6.93 -2.30 46.40
N PRO A 130 6.91 -3.62 46.16
CA PRO A 130 7.03 -4.17 44.81
C PRO A 130 5.85 -3.66 43.96
N GLN A 131 6.14 -2.75 43.03
CA GLN A 131 5.14 -2.25 42.12
C GLN A 131 4.71 -3.37 41.17
N LYS A 132 3.40 -3.56 41.04
CA LYS A 132 2.85 -4.46 40.01
C LYS A 132 3.36 -4.01 38.65
N ALA A 133 3.76 -4.97 37.81
CA ALA A 133 4.21 -4.68 36.45
C ALA A 133 3.17 -3.80 35.74
N HIS A 134 3.62 -2.65 35.24
CA HIS A 134 2.76 -1.70 34.56
C HIS A 134 2.09 -2.36 33.35
N ARG A 135 0.76 -2.47 33.39
CA ARG A 135 -0.04 -2.88 32.23
C ARG A 135 -0.30 -1.65 31.38
N SER A 136 0.15 -1.66 30.12
CA SER A 136 -0.18 -0.60 29.19
C SER A 136 -1.70 -0.52 29.00
N SER A 137 -2.23 0.70 28.88
CA SER A 137 -3.67 0.97 28.77
C SER A 137 -4.32 0.47 27.45
N GLY A 138 -3.63 -0.40 26.71
CA GLY A 138 -4.07 -0.87 25.41
C GLY A 138 -4.25 0.28 24.41
N ARG A 139 -4.92 -0.02 23.31
CA ARG A 139 -5.19 0.97 22.25
C ARG A 139 -6.55 1.63 22.53
N ASN A 140 -6.59 2.97 22.54
CA ASN A 140 -7.85 3.70 22.71
C ASN A 140 -8.74 3.51 21.47
N ILE A 141 -9.90 2.88 21.66
CA ILE A 141 -10.85 2.48 20.61
C ILE A 141 -11.48 3.71 19.95
N ILE A 142 -11.68 4.80 20.70
CA ILE A 142 -12.30 6.04 20.22
C ILE A 142 -11.34 6.80 19.29
N THR A 143 -10.10 6.99 19.73
CA THR A 143 -9.11 7.78 18.98
C THR A 143 -8.38 6.97 17.91
N SER A 144 -8.37 5.64 18.03
CA SER A 144 -7.64 4.77 17.12
C SER A 144 -8.37 3.44 16.91
N PRO A 145 -9.49 3.43 16.16
CA PRO A 145 -10.27 2.23 15.93
C PRO A 145 -9.45 1.12 15.25
N PRO A 146 -9.77 -0.16 15.51
CA PRO A 146 -9.12 -1.28 14.85
C PRO A 146 -9.33 -1.23 13.32
N LYS A 147 -8.40 -1.83 12.56
CA LYS A 147 -8.44 -1.82 11.09
C LYS A 147 -9.72 -2.44 10.52
N LYS A 148 -10.35 -3.36 11.28
CA LYS A 148 -11.61 -4.01 10.92
C LYS A 148 -12.86 -3.12 11.15
N GLY A 149 -12.68 -1.83 11.48
CA GLY A 149 -13.79 -0.87 11.64
C GLY A 149 -14.52 -1.01 12.98
N SER A 150 -15.68 -0.36 13.11
CA SER A 150 -16.48 -0.35 14.35
C SER A 150 -17.32 -1.62 14.58
N GLY A 151 -17.02 -2.70 13.85
CA GLY A 151 -17.65 -4.02 14.04
C GLY A 151 -18.89 -4.31 13.20
N TYR A 152 -19.35 -3.40 12.34
CA TYR A 152 -20.57 -3.57 11.52
C TYR A 152 -20.58 -4.72 10.50
N SER A 153 -19.50 -5.51 10.38
CA SER A 153 -19.44 -6.62 9.41
C SER A 153 -18.47 -7.73 9.80
N TYR A 154 -17.86 -7.64 10.98
CA TYR A 154 -16.80 -8.56 11.40
C TYR A 154 -17.15 -9.17 12.75
N PRO A 155 -17.32 -10.51 12.84
CA PRO A 155 -17.53 -11.17 14.12
C PRO A 155 -16.34 -10.93 15.05
N ASN A 156 -16.61 -10.80 16.36
CA ASN A 156 -15.62 -10.58 17.42
C ASN A 156 -14.79 -9.28 17.31
N VAL A 157 -15.35 -8.18 16.79
CA VAL A 157 -14.68 -6.86 16.75
C VAL A 157 -15.21 -5.88 17.80
N THR A 158 -16.46 -6.07 18.23
CA THR A 158 -17.09 -5.29 19.31
C THR A 158 -16.76 -5.86 20.70
N LEU A 159 -17.16 -5.14 21.75
CA LEU A 159 -17.01 -5.60 23.14
C LEU A 159 -17.86 -6.84 23.46
N SER A 160 -18.89 -7.10 22.66
CA SER A 160 -19.66 -8.34 22.70
C SER A 160 -18.90 -9.47 22.01
N ILE A 161 -18.63 -10.54 22.75
CA ILE A 161 -18.15 -11.79 22.18
C ILE A 161 -19.31 -12.37 21.38
N THR A 162 -19.14 -12.54 20.06
CA THR A 162 -20.10 -13.32 19.28
C THR A 162 -19.88 -14.78 19.62
N GLU A 163 -20.85 -15.40 20.27
CA GLU A 163 -20.87 -16.84 20.50
C GLU A 163 -20.83 -17.54 19.13
N LEU A 164 -19.69 -18.16 18.84
CA LEU A 164 -19.56 -19.03 17.68
C LEU A 164 -20.43 -20.26 17.93
N TYR A 165 -21.06 -20.77 16.86
CA TYR A 165 -21.92 -21.95 16.86
C TYR A 165 -21.50 -22.98 17.91
N ALA A 166 -22.32 -23.14 18.94
CA ALA A 166 -22.22 -24.26 19.86
C ALA A 166 -22.63 -25.52 19.08
N SER A 167 -21.77 -26.54 19.07
CA SER A 167 -22.09 -27.81 18.44
C SER A 167 -23.41 -28.34 18.98
N ASP A 168 -24.30 -28.74 18.09
CA ASP A 168 -25.57 -29.38 18.45
C ASP A 168 -25.29 -30.57 19.39
N PRO A 169 -26.01 -30.72 20.53
CA PRO A 169 -25.87 -31.88 21.41
C PRO A 169 -25.96 -33.24 20.69
N TYR A 170 -26.58 -33.31 19.51
CA TYR A 170 -26.67 -34.54 18.71
C TYR A 170 -25.44 -34.83 17.82
N ASP A 171 -24.52 -33.87 17.63
CA ASP A 171 -23.31 -34.08 16.82
C ASP A 171 -22.17 -34.77 17.59
N GLY A 172 -22.39 -35.12 18.87
CA GLY A 172 -21.38 -35.74 19.75
C GLY A 172 -20.70 -36.98 19.15
N ALA A 173 -21.45 -37.84 18.44
CA ALA A 173 -20.88 -39.02 17.79
C ALA A 173 -19.89 -38.66 16.67
N LYS A 174 -20.19 -37.63 15.88
CA LYS A 174 -19.29 -37.17 14.80
C LYS A 174 -18.02 -36.55 15.37
N ASP A 175 -18.13 -35.83 16.49
CA ASP A 175 -16.99 -35.21 17.15
C ASP A 175 -16.07 -36.22 17.83
N VAL A 176 -16.64 -37.27 18.43
CA VAL A 176 -15.86 -38.41 18.96
C VAL A 176 -15.08 -39.09 17.83
N LEU A 177 -15.73 -39.41 16.70
CA LEU A 177 -15.06 -40.02 15.55
C LEU A 177 -13.94 -39.13 14.99
N LYS A 178 -14.16 -37.80 14.89
CA LYS A 178 -13.12 -36.85 14.47
C LYS A 178 -11.94 -36.84 15.44
N LYS A 179 -12.20 -36.83 16.76
CA LYS A 179 -11.15 -36.85 17.80
C LYS A 179 -10.35 -38.14 17.74
N GLU A 180 -11.01 -39.30 17.63
CA GLU A 180 -10.36 -40.60 17.50
C GLU A 180 -9.50 -40.68 16.23
N ALA A 181 -10.01 -40.20 15.09
CA ALA A 181 -9.25 -40.14 13.85
C ALA A 181 -8.03 -39.21 13.95
N ALA A 182 -8.15 -38.09 14.67
CA ALA A 182 -7.03 -37.18 14.92
C ALA A 182 -5.97 -37.81 15.83
N ILE A 183 -6.38 -38.50 16.90
CA ILE A 183 -5.49 -39.24 17.79
C ILE A 183 -4.80 -40.39 17.05
N HIS A 184 -5.54 -41.10 16.19
CA HIS A 184 -4.95 -42.14 15.35
C HIS A 184 -3.89 -41.54 14.42
N ARG A 185 -4.22 -40.45 13.70
CA ARG A 185 -3.27 -39.74 12.82
C ARG A 185 -2.06 -39.18 13.56
N SER A 186 -2.19 -38.71 14.79
CA SER A 186 -1.06 -38.20 15.56
C SER A 186 -0.13 -39.31 16.07
N LYS A 187 -0.65 -40.53 16.25
CA LYS A 187 0.13 -41.73 16.60
C LYS A 187 0.81 -42.37 15.39
N LEU A 188 0.36 -42.10 14.16
CA LEU A 188 1.07 -42.50 12.95
C LEU A 188 2.36 -41.67 12.84
N ARG A 189 3.51 -42.34 12.93
CA ARG A 189 4.81 -41.70 12.68
C ARG A 189 4.98 -41.40 11.19
N ASP A 190 5.37 -40.16 10.89
CA ASP A 190 5.96 -39.68 9.63
C ASP A 190 5.36 -40.22 8.32
N GLY A 191 4.16 -39.75 7.97
CA GLY A 191 3.63 -39.81 6.61
C GLY A 191 3.54 -41.21 5.99
N PRO A 192 3.19 -41.32 4.70
CA PRO A 192 3.33 -42.58 3.99
C PRO A 192 4.81 -43.01 3.96
N PHE A 193 5.08 -44.32 3.97
CA PHE A 193 6.43 -44.86 3.81
C PHE A 193 7.12 -44.19 2.60
N LYS A 194 8.18 -43.41 2.87
CA LYS A 194 9.03 -42.89 1.80
C LYS A 194 9.85 -44.06 1.27
N LEU A 195 9.40 -44.65 0.17
CA LEU A 195 10.26 -45.51 -0.65
C LEU A 195 11.44 -44.65 -1.12
N ASN A 196 12.67 -45.04 -0.73
CA ASN A 196 13.90 -44.42 -1.21
C ASN A 196 14.15 -44.72 -2.71
N LEU A 197 13.24 -45.42 -3.39
CA LEU A 197 13.18 -45.47 -4.83
C LEU A 197 12.44 -44.24 -5.34
N HIS A 198 13.20 -43.19 -5.65
CA HIS A 198 12.68 -42.15 -6.54
C HIS A 198 12.42 -42.80 -7.92
N PRO A 199 11.23 -42.64 -8.53
CA PRO A 199 11.05 -42.96 -9.94
C PRO A 199 11.97 -42.02 -10.71
N ARG A 200 13.16 -42.51 -11.05
CA ARG A 200 14.07 -41.85 -11.97
C ARG A 200 14.04 -42.64 -13.25
N ASP A 201 13.85 -41.95 -14.36
CA ASP A 201 13.85 -42.57 -15.69
C ASP A 201 15.23 -43.19 -16.02
N TYR A 202 16.28 -42.81 -15.28
CA TYR A 202 17.66 -43.22 -15.54
C TYR A 202 18.43 -43.55 -14.25
N PHE A 203 19.33 -44.55 -14.35
CA PHE A 203 20.17 -45.02 -13.25
C PHE A 203 21.23 -44.00 -12.79
N GLN A 204 21.60 -43.04 -13.66
CA GLN A 204 22.55 -41.98 -13.37
C GLN A 204 21.91 -40.62 -13.67
N GLY A 205 22.34 -39.57 -12.96
CA GLY A 205 21.86 -38.21 -13.21
C GLY A 205 22.30 -37.72 -14.59
N ASN A 206 21.39 -37.13 -15.35
CA ASN A 206 21.70 -36.57 -16.66
C ASN A 206 22.79 -35.48 -16.52
N PRO A 207 23.97 -35.62 -17.15
CA PRO A 207 25.05 -34.63 -17.04
C PRO A 207 24.69 -33.28 -17.68
N TYR A 208 23.65 -33.22 -18.50
CA TYR A 208 23.19 -32.01 -19.18
C TYR A 208 21.95 -31.39 -18.54
N HIS A 209 21.31 -32.04 -17.56
CA HIS A 209 20.10 -31.55 -16.91
C HIS A 209 20.19 -31.73 -15.39
N SER A 210 20.17 -30.64 -14.64
CA SER A 210 20.13 -30.70 -13.17
C SER A 210 18.69 -30.56 -12.68
N ASP A 211 18.14 -31.62 -12.08
CA ASP A 211 16.80 -31.59 -11.43
C ASP A 211 16.82 -30.88 -10.07
N LYS A 212 17.98 -30.33 -9.68
CA LYS A 212 18.10 -29.53 -8.47
C LYS A 212 17.31 -28.24 -8.72
N PRO A 213 16.29 -27.92 -7.90
CA PRO A 213 15.64 -26.63 -8.00
C PRO A 213 16.70 -25.55 -7.84
N LEU A 214 16.64 -24.52 -8.70
CA LEU A 214 17.54 -23.38 -8.61
C LEU A 214 17.52 -22.86 -7.16
N SER A 215 18.70 -22.60 -6.60
CA SER A 215 18.79 -21.97 -5.28
C SER A 215 17.88 -20.73 -5.29
N PRO A 216 17.03 -20.52 -4.27
CA PRO A 216 16.15 -19.38 -4.21
C PRO A 216 16.95 -18.12 -4.55
N ALA A 217 16.50 -17.35 -5.54
CA ALA A 217 17.17 -16.13 -5.95
C ALA A 217 17.51 -15.33 -4.69
N HIS A 218 18.77 -14.90 -4.58
CA HIS A 218 19.25 -14.15 -3.42
C HIS A 218 18.22 -13.06 -3.14
N LYS A 219 17.61 -13.09 -1.94
CA LYS A 219 16.59 -12.09 -1.59
C LYS A 219 17.20 -10.73 -1.89
N PRO A 220 16.53 -9.85 -2.66
CA PRO A 220 17.04 -8.51 -2.87
C PRO A 220 17.35 -7.94 -1.49
N LEU A 221 18.58 -7.44 -1.33
CA LEU A 221 18.98 -6.75 -0.11
C LEU A 221 17.83 -5.80 0.25
N PRO A 222 17.39 -5.76 1.52
CA PRO A 222 16.32 -4.87 1.92
C PRO A 222 16.68 -3.48 1.39
N PRO A 223 15.77 -2.80 0.67
CA PRO A 223 16.10 -1.50 0.10
C PRO A 223 16.66 -0.65 1.22
N VAL A 224 17.89 -0.14 1.03
CA VAL A 224 18.50 0.85 1.91
C VAL A 224 17.38 1.80 2.30
N GLN A 225 17.10 1.90 3.60
CA GLN A 225 15.98 2.69 4.11
C GLN A 225 16.10 4.08 3.50
N LYS A 226 15.34 4.33 2.43
CA LYS A 226 15.22 5.66 1.87
C LYS A 226 14.51 6.41 2.97
N VAL A 227 15.27 7.24 3.69
CA VAL A 227 14.73 8.22 4.62
C VAL A 227 13.84 9.09 3.76
N SER A 228 12.56 8.76 3.73
CA SER A 228 11.59 9.49 2.95
C SER A 228 11.60 10.92 3.50
N PRO A 229 11.75 11.96 2.67
CA PRO A 229 11.76 13.35 3.12
C PRO A 229 10.35 13.83 3.54
N VAL A 230 9.48 12.92 3.96
CA VAL A 230 8.14 13.22 4.42
C VAL A 230 8.25 13.65 5.88
N PRO A 231 7.95 14.91 6.22
CA PRO A 231 8.10 15.43 7.59
C PRO A 231 7.15 14.76 8.59
N PHE A 232 6.12 14.05 8.10
CA PHE A 232 5.13 13.37 8.91
C PHE A 232 4.96 11.90 8.49
N LYS A 233 5.43 10.98 9.32
CA LYS A 233 5.10 9.55 9.22
C LYS A 233 3.96 9.27 10.21
N PRO A 234 2.73 8.99 9.76
CA PRO A 234 1.67 8.64 10.69
C PRO A 234 2.08 7.41 11.51
N PRO A 235 1.74 7.33 12.80
CA PRO A 235 2.15 6.25 13.69
C PRO A 235 1.57 4.88 13.28
N SER A 236 0.65 4.83 12.32
CA SER A 236 0.05 3.61 11.80
C SER A 236 0.33 3.42 10.31
N PRO A 237 0.67 2.20 9.84
CA PRO A 237 0.87 1.91 8.42
C PRO A 237 -0.39 2.21 7.60
N SER A 238 -0.19 2.64 6.35
CA SER A 238 -1.28 2.98 5.42
C SER A 238 -2.26 1.83 5.21
N LYS A 239 -3.54 2.17 4.98
CA LYS A 239 -4.60 1.20 4.66
C LYS A 239 -4.24 0.55 3.32
N ARG A 240 -4.18 -0.79 3.26
CA ARG A 240 -4.08 -1.51 1.98
C ARG A 240 -5.42 -1.37 1.27
N PRO A 241 -5.46 -1.04 -0.03
CA PRO A 241 -6.71 -1.07 -0.79
C PRO A 241 -7.27 -2.50 -0.77
N LEU A 242 -8.54 -2.62 -0.36
CA LEU A 242 -9.26 -3.87 -0.41
C LEU A 242 -9.51 -4.18 -1.89
N VAL A 243 -8.85 -5.20 -2.42
CA VAL A 243 -9.17 -5.76 -3.74
C VAL A 243 -10.52 -6.47 -3.59
N LEU A 244 -11.59 -5.78 -3.96
CA LEU A 244 -12.90 -6.40 -4.15
C LEU A 244 -12.81 -7.28 -5.40
N LYS A 245 -12.62 -8.58 -5.20
CA LYS A 245 -12.92 -9.56 -6.25
C LYS A 245 -14.44 -9.64 -6.36
N ALA A 246 -14.99 -9.06 -7.42
CA ALA A 246 -16.35 -9.35 -7.83
C ALA A 246 -16.40 -10.81 -8.29
N HIS A 247 -17.09 -11.65 -7.53
CA HIS A 247 -17.56 -12.93 -8.02
C HIS A 247 -18.90 -12.65 -8.70
N LEU A 248 -18.87 -12.60 -10.03
CA LEU A 248 -20.02 -12.88 -10.89
C LEU A 248 -20.02 -14.39 -11.17
#